data_AF-A0A4R1LQY8-F1
#
_entry.id   AF-A0A4R1LQY8-F1
#
_cell.length_a   1.000
_cell.length_b   1.000
_cell.length_c   1.000
_cell.angle_alpha   90.00
_cell.angle_beta   90.00
_cell.angle_gamma   90.00
#
_symmetry.space_group_name_H-M   'P 1'
#
loop_
_entity.id
_entity.type
_entity.pdbx_description
1 polymer ?
#
loop_
_entity_poly.entity_id
_entity_poly.type
_entity_poly.pdbx_seq_one_letter_code
_entity_poly.pdbx_strand_id
1 'polypeptide(L)'
;MGILEICVPLIVAIFGVAYPLTISEIGNINTKYSSEKLSNRLRNEKEWKIFNIALYISLGSIAAYIFGKIFLFPIRINHLLIWTIFCSASALSVSFLFFVRKIFDYKSDVNLRNYLLRENQYSDTFDELADLFAYFIKKDPVSTDYELVRYFSLAFDSRRKAQINSKTGVIYFDVKYLSFITRFHNIVLKLNRHEAVHLQYNISGGEWLLGHERYGRISEDTWRVLWRNLSTAIENNRPDIAFRFWRNIYDYYDKMPVVLPENVDGQVINKTVVDFRQNERQDVIDFVTALGGLLFHTSNLKAINKIFYYTQSEPARYKILPDTIRDILILYGQYYSGEQLRYALIDLSFPFPDEEGVNSAGVIFTNIFSYIVLLYLRLSTIHSPFVNYEPMEYKGMNGNQVSAFLNFHGHFKNSLDFLTKNDALLRDVFGIREFRQDPIVYFEQIVNHYE
;
A
#
# COMPACT_ATOMS: atom_id res chain seq x y z
N MET A 1 29.92 40.34 -45.77
CA MET A 1 29.29 39.97 -44.48
C MET A 1 30.32 39.19 -43.69
N GLY A 2 30.86 39.80 -42.62
CA GLY A 2 31.91 39.19 -41.81
C GLY A 2 31.34 38.07 -40.95
N ILE A 3 32.12 37.00 -40.72
CA ILE A 3 31.73 35.87 -39.86
C ILE A 3 31.19 36.33 -38.48
N LEU A 4 31.78 37.39 -37.93
CA LEU A 4 31.38 37.99 -36.66
C LEU A 4 29.98 38.64 -36.68
N GLU A 5 29.58 39.21 -37.81
CA GLU A 5 28.26 39.86 -37.99
C GLU A 5 27.11 38.85 -37.92
N ILE A 6 27.41 37.56 -38.11
CA ILE A 6 26.42 36.46 -38.02
C ILE A 6 26.54 35.77 -36.66
N CYS A 7 27.76 35.40 -36.24
CA CYS A 7 27.96 34.61 -35.01
C CYS A 7 27.63 35.37 -33.73
N VAL A 8 27.98 36.66 -33.63
CA VAL A 8 27.74 37.43 -32.41
C VAL A 8 26.24 37.65 -32.16
N PRO A 9 25.43 38.11 -33.13
CA PRO A 9 23.98 38.21 -32.94
C PRO A 9 23.32 36.87 -32.63
N LEU A 10 23.79 35.77 -33.24
CA LEU A 10 23.28 34.42 -32.95
C LEU A 10 23.52 34.01 -31.49
N ILE A 11 24.75 34.17 -30.98
CA ILE A 11 25.08 33.86 -29.58
C ILE A 11 24.25 34.76 -28.64
N VAL A 12 24.14 36.05 -28.95
CA VAL A 12 23.34 37.00 -28.15
C VAL A 12 21.85 36.64 -28.19
N ALA A 13 21.30 36.20 -29.32
CA ALA A 13 19.91 35.76 -29.42
C ALA A 13 19.67 34.47 -28.62
N ILE A 14 20.60 33.50 -28.68
CA ILE A 14 20.51 32.28 -27.88
C ILE A 14 20.59 32.62 -26.39
N PHE A 15 21.49 33.51 -25.98
CA PHE A 15 21.64 33.90 -24.58
C PHE A 15 20.47 34.77 -24.07
N GLY A 16 20.04 35.75 -24.85
CA GLY A 16 19.05 36.74 -24.43
C GLY A 16 17.59 36.28 -24.57
N VAL A 17 17.31 35.36 -25.50
CA VAL A 17 15.94 34.90 -25.77
C VAL A 17 15.81 33.41 -25.50
N ALA A 18 16.61 32.57 -26.16
CA ALA A 18 16.42 31.12 -26.09
C ALA A 18 16.73 30.56 -24.69
N TYR A 19 17.77 31.05 -24.02
CA TYR A 19 18.19 30.58 -22.70
C TYR A 19 17.13 30.86 -21.61
N PRO A 20 16.60 32.09 -21.45
CA PRO A 20 15.46 32.34 -20.55
C PRO A 20 14.23 31.48 -20.87
N LEU A 21 13.90 31.30 -22.15
CA LEU A 21 12.80 30.42 -22.56
C LEU A 21 13.04 28.98 -22.12
N THR A 22 14.25 28.43 -22.30
CA THR A 22 14.53 27.07 -21.84
C THR A 22 14.44 26.91 -20.33
N ILE A 23 14.90 27.90 -19.54
CA ILE A 23 14.74 27.88 -18.08
C ILE A 23 13.25 27.91 -17.69
N SER A 24 12.45 28.75 -18.36
CA SER A 24 11.01 28.81 -18.16
C SER A 24 10.36 27.46 -18.48
N GLU A 25 10.79 26.78 -19.54
CA GLU A 25 10.24 25.48 -19.92
C GLU A 25 10.63 24.35 -18.97
N ILE A 26 11.84 24.38 -18.38
CA ILE A 26 12.19 23.48 -17.28
C ILE A 26 11.27 23.73 -16.07
N GLY A 27 10.96 25.00 -15.79
CA GLY A 27 9.98 25.38 -14.77
C GLY A 27 8.58 24.82 -15.07
N ASN A 28 8.13 24.93 -16.32
CA ASN A 28 6.83 24.39 -16.75
C ASN A 28 6.74 22.87 -16.56
N ILE A 29 7.84 22.12 -16.73
CA ILE A 29 7.86 20.67 -16.47
C ILE A 29 7.63 20.39 -14.98
N ASN A 30 8.26 21.15 -14.07
CA ASN A 30 8.01 21.03 -12.64
C ASN A 30 6.53 21.28 -12.33
N THR A 31 5.95 22.36 -12.87
CA THR A 31 4.54 22.69 -12.66
C THR A 31 3.60 21.62 -13.24
N LYS A 32 3.88 21.11 -14.44
CA LYS A 32 3.04 20.11 -15.12
C LYS A 32 2.94 18.80 -14.34
N TYR A 33 4.08 18.25 -13.89
CA TYR A 33 4.11 16.97 -13.19
C TYR A 33 4.08 17.12 -11.66
N SER A 34 4.12 18.35 -11.14
CA SER A 34 4.29 18.66 -9.72
C SER A 34 5.51 17.91 -9.12
N SER A 35 6.63 17.92 -9.84
CA SER A 35 7.83 17.15 -9.49
C SER A 35 9.12 17.94 -9.75
N GLU A 36 9.73 18.38 -8.65
CA GLU A 36 11.06 18.98 -8.70
C GLU A 36 12.11 17.96 -9.14
N LYS A 37 11.94 16.68 -8.80
CA LYS A 37 12.85 15.59 -9.16
C LYS A 37 13.00 15.46 -10.67
N LEU A 38 11.89 15.48 -11.42
CA LEU A 38 11.91 15.44 -12.89
C LEU A 38 12.63 16.66 -13.48
N SER A 39 12.37 17.86 -12.93
CA SER A 39 13.03 19.09 -13.39
C SER A 39 14.53 19.10 -13.08
N ASN A 40 14.93 18.59 -11.92
CA ASN A 40 16.33 18.49 -11.50
C ASN A 40 17.07 17.42 -12.30
N ARG A 41 16.41 16.31 -12.65
CA ARG A 41 16.97 15.29 -13.55
C ARG A 41 17.25 15.87 -14.92
N LEU A 42 16.32 16.63 -15.51
CA LEU A 42 16.53 17.34 -16.77
C LEU A 42 17.75 18.29 -16.71
N ARG A 43 17.94 19.00 -15.59
CA ARG A 43 19.13 19.86 -15.36
C ARG A 43 20.43 19.06 -15.19
N ASN A 44 20.35 17.76 -14.91
CA ASN A 44 21.54 16.91 -14.74
C ASN A 44 21.91 16.14 -16.01
N GLU A 45 21.07 16.19 -17.04
CA GLU A 45 21.31 15.58 -18.35
C GLU A 45 22.57 16.11 -19.02
N LYS A 46 23.21 15.26 -19.83
CA LYS A 46 24.46 15.60 -20.52
C LYS A 46 24.24 16.74 -21.51
N GLU A 47 23.11 16.73 -22.21
CA GLU A 47 22.74 17.72 -23.22
C GLU A 47 22.65 19.13 -22.63
N TRP A 48 22.06 19.28 -21.43
CA TRP A 48 22.01 20.55 -20.71
C TRP A 48 23.40 21.03 -20.28
N LYS A 49 24.22 20.12 -19.72
CA LYS A 49 25.59 20.45 -19.30
C LYS A 49 26.46 20.90 -20.48
N ILE A 50 26.39 20.17 -21.60
CA ILE A 50 27.14 20.50 -22.83
C ILE A 50 26.66 21.85 -23.39
N PHE A 51 25.35 22.08 -23.45
CA PHE A 51 24.79 23.35 -23.90
C PHE A 51 25.26 24.53 -23.02
N ASN A 52 25.21 24.40 -21.70
CA ASN A 52 25.69 25.45 -20.79
C ASN A 52 27.19 25.71 -20.94
N ILE A 53 28.01 24.66 -21.03
CA ILE A 53 29.46 24.81 -21.24
C ILE A 53 29.73 25.51 -22.58
N ALA A 54 29.04 25.12 -23.66
CA ALA A 54 29.16 25.75 -24.96
C ALA A 54 28.75 27.23 -24.92
N LEU A 55 27.72 27.57 -24.15
CA LEU A 55 27.26 28.95 -23.96
C LEU A 55 28.32 29.80 -23.23
N TYR A 56 28.87 29.31 -22.11
CA TYR A 56 29.93 30.00 -21.38
C TYR A 56 31.19 30.18 -22.23
N ILE A 57 31.60 29.16 -22.99
CA ILE A 57 32.74 29.25 -23.91
C ILE A 57 32.47 30.29 -25.01
N SER A 58 31.26 30.33 -25.56
CA SER A 58 30.89 31.27 -26.62
C SER A 58 30.89 32.72 -26.12
N LEU A 59 30.30 32.97 -24.94
CA LEU A 59 30.31 34.29 -24.30
C LEU A 59 31.73 34.72 -23.90
N GLY A 60 32.52 33.80 -23.33
CA GLY A 60 33.92 34.03 -23.00
C GLY A 60 34.77 34.35 -24.23
N SER A 61 34.49 33.70 -25.37
CA SER A 61 35.18 33.96 -26.65
C SER A 61 34.86 35.37 -27.18
N ILE A 62 33.61 35.83 -27.06
CA ILE A 62 33.22 37.21 -27.41
C ILE A 62 33.94 38.21 -26.49
N ALA A 63 33.94 37.98 -25.18
CA ALA A 63 34.61 38.85 -24.21
C ALA A 63 36.12 38.94 -24.47
N ALA A 64 36.78 37.81 -24.75
CA ALA A 64 38.19 37.74 -25.10
C ALA A 64 38.50 38.49 -26.40
N TYR A 65 37.61 38.44 -27.40
CA TYR A 65 37.75 39.20 -28.64
C TYR A 65 37.62 40.72 -28.41
N ILE A 66 36.65 41.16 -27.62
CA ILE A 66 36.48 42.59 -27.27
C ILE A 66 37.72 43.09 -26.52
N PHE A 67 38.20 42.32 -25.54
CA PHE A 67 39.41 42.64 -24.80
C PHE A 67 40.63 42.72 -25.74
N GLY A 68 40.82 41.73 -26.62
CA GLY A 68 41.91 41.72 -27.58
C GLY A 68 41.90 42.91 -28.55
N LYS A 69 40.71 43.43 -28.89
CA LYS A 69 40.57 44.67 -29.68
C LYS A 69 40.95 45.92 -28.91
N ILE A 70 40.57 46.01 -27.64
CA ILE A 70 40.90 47.15 -26.76
C ILE A 70 42.41 47.20 -26.51
N PHE A 71 43.05 46.06 -26.26
CA PHE A 71 44.47 45.95 -25.94
C PHE A 71 45.38 45.75 -27.17
N LEU A 72 44.85 45.96 -28.39
CA LEU A 72 45.60 45.88 -29.66
C LEU A 72 46.40 44.57 -29.84
N PHE A 73 45.74 43.43 -29.63
CA PHE A 73 46.38 42.13 -29.85
C PHE A 73 46.88 41.97 -31.30
N PRO A 74 47.96 41.21 -31.52
CA PRO A 74 48.48 40.90 -32.85
C PRO A 74 47.41 40.36 -33.79
N ILE A 75 47.53 40.69 -35.08
CA ILE A 75 46.59 40.28 -36.15
C ILE A 75 46.36 38.77 -36.16
N ARG A 76 47.41 37.98 -35.90
CA ARG A 76 47.35 36.51 -35.83
C ARG A 76 46.45 36.01 -34.68
N ILE A 77 46.50 36.65 -33.52
CA ILE A 77 45.68 36.31 -32.35
C ILE A 77 44.22 36.71 -32.60
N ASN A 78 43.99 37.87 -33.22
CA ASN A 78 42.64 38.31 -33.60
C ASN A 78 41.99 37.35 -34.61
N HIS A 79 42.75 36.86 -35.59
CA HIS A 79 42.25 35.87 -36.56
C HIS A 79 41.90 34.54 -35.87
N LEU A 80 42.74 34.08 -34.92
CA LEU A 80 42.46 32.87 -34.12
C LEU A 80 41.15 33.01 -33.34
N LEU A 81 40.94 34.15 -32.65
CA LEU A 81 39.73 34.42 -31.88
C LEU A 81 38.46 34.42 -32.74
N ILE A 82 38.53 34.93 -33.98
CA ILE A 82 37.40 34.89 -34.93
C ILE A 82 36.99 33.45 -35.25
N TRP A 83 37.97 32.57 -35.52
CA TRP A 83 37.68 31.15 -35.76
C TRP A 83 37.18 30.44 -34.51
N THR A 84 37.70 30.77 -33.33
CA THR A 84 37.19 30.25 -32.05
C THR A 84 35.73 30.65 -31.83
N ILE A 85 35.35 31.89 -32.14
CA ILE A 85 33.96 32.36 -32.07
C ILE A 85 33.08 31.58 -33.06
N PHE A 86 33.54 31.36 -34.29
CA PHE A 86 32.78 30.59 -35.28
C PHE A 86 32.56 29.14 -34.84
N CYS A 87 33.60 28.46 -34.37
CA CYS A 87 33.52 27.08 -33.90
C CYS A 87 32.63 26.95 -32.66
N SER A 88 32.77 27.86 -31.69
CA SER A 88 31.94 27.88 -30.47
C SER A 88 30.48 28.21 -30.77
N ALA A 89 30.19 29.16 -31.66
CA ALA A 89 28.82 29.47 -32.10
C ALA A 89 28.15 28.26 -32.80
N SER A 90 28.91 27.54 -33.63
CA SER A 90 28.43 26.32 -34.30
C SER A 90 28.15 25.21 -33.29
N ALA A 91 29.08 24.97 -32.35
CA ALA A 91 28.90 24.01 -31.27
C ALA A 91 27.71 24.35 -30.34
N LEU A 92 27.53 25.64 -30.04
CA LEU A 92 26.39 26.14 -29.27
C LEU A 92 25.07 25.87 -29.98
N SER A 93 25.00 26.12 -31.28
CA SER A 93 23.79 25.88 -32.08
C SER A 93 23.42 24.39 -32.13
N VAL A 94 24.42 23.52 -32.37
CA VAL A 94 24.21 22.06 -32.40
C VAL A 94 23.79 21.52 -31.03
N SER A 95 24.47 21.91 -29.96
CA SER A 95 24.12 21.48 -28.59
C SER A 95 22.74 21.99 -28.15
N PHE A 96 22.36 23.20 -28.57
CA PHE A 96 21.01 23.73 -28.33
C PHE A 96 19.93 22.87 -28.98
N LEU A 97 20.11 22.43 -30.23
CA LEU A 97 19.14 21.55 -30.91
C LEU A 97 18.97 20.21 -30.19
N PHE A 98 20.07 19.60 -29.75
CA PHE A 98 20.01 18.36 -28.96
C PHE A 98 19.29 18.56 -27.62
N PHE A 99 19.56 19.68 -26.94
CA PHE A 99 18.90 19.99 -25.68
C PHE A 99 17.40 20.27 -25.85
N VAL A 100 17.01 21.03 -26.87
CA VAL A 100 15.59 21.28 -27.21
C VAL A 100 14.86 19.97 -27.49
N ARG A 101 15.48 19.04 -28.24
CA ARG A 101 14.91 17.70 -28.45
C ARG A 101 14.66 16.96 -27.14
N LYS A 102 15.61 17.04 -26.19
CA LYS A 102 15.42 16.47 -24.84
C LYS A 102 14.29 17.13 -24.07
N ILE A 103 14.11 18.44 -24.16
CA ILE A 103 12.95 19.12 -23.55
C ILE A 103 11.64 18.57 -24.12
N PHE A 104 11.56 18.33 -25.43
CA PHE A 104 10.36 17.74 -26.04
C PHE A 104 10.06 16.34 -25.50
N ASP A 105 11.09 15.51 -25.30
CA ASP A 105 10.93 14.19 -24.69
C ASP A 105 10.35 14.28 -23.28
N TYR A 106 10.83 15.22 -22.45
CA TYR A 106 10.32 15.44 -21.10
C TYR A 106 8.92 16.09 -21.08
N LYS A 107 8.58 16.90 -22.09
CA LYS A 107 7.25 17.51 -22.20
C LYS A 107 6.17 16.49 -22.56
N SER A 108 6.47 15.48 -23.36
CA SER A 108 5.53 14.41 -23.67
C SER A 108 5.48 13.41 -22.51
N ASP A 109 4.29 13.16 -21.98
CA ASP A 109 4.04 12.22 -20.88
C ASP A 109 4.42 10.78 -21.28
N VAL A 110 4.06 10.36 -22.49
CA VAL A 110 4.41 9.03 -23.03
C VAL A 110 5.90 8.88 -23.30
N ASN A 111 6.55 9.89 -23.90
CA ASN A 111 7.98 9.82 -24.20
C ASN A 111 8.81 9.84 -22.93
N LEU A 112 8.43 10.69 -21.95
CA LEU A 112 9.07 10.73 -20.64
C LEU A 112 8.94 9.39 -19.92
N ARG A 113 7.74 8.79 -19.91
CA ARG A 113 7.53 7.45 -19.35
C ARG A 113 8.46 6.42 -19.98
N ASN A 114 8.47 6.34 -21.31
CA ASN A 114 9.29 5.36 -22.04
C ASN A 114 10.79 5.63 -21.88
N TYR A 115 11.18 6.89 -21.68
CA TYR A 115 12.55 7.26 -21.36
C TYR A 115 12.95 6.77 -19.96
N LEU A 116 12.16 7.11 -18.94
CA LEU A 116 12.44 6.72 -17.55
C LEU A 116 12.42 5.20 -17.37
N LEU A 117 11.48 4.48 -17.99
CA LEU A 117 11.43 3.01 -17.93
C LEU A 117 12.68 2.36 -18.52
N ARG A 118 13.23 2.90 -19.62
CA ARG A 118 14.49 2.41 -20.20
C ARG A 118 15.68 2.76 -19.31
N GLU A 119 15.73 3.98 -18.81
CA GLU A 119 16.80 4.45 -17.93
C GLU A 119 16.82 3.70 -16.59
N ASN A 120 15.67 3.19 -16.14
CA ASN A 120 15.55 2.41 -14.91
C ASN A 120 16.41 1.13 -14.91
N GLN A 121 16.84 0.66 -16.08
CA GLN A 121 17.75 -0.49 -16.20
C GLN A 121 19.17 -0.14 -15.74
N TYR A 122 19.54 1.15 -15.76
CA TYR A 122 20.90 1.63 -15.49
C TYR A 122 20.97 2.51 -14.24
N SER A 123 19.92 3.26 -13.93
CA SER A 123 19.82 4.11 -12.73
C SER A 123 18.47 3.93 -12.04
N ASP A 124 18.42 4.12 -10.73
CA ASP A 124 17.15 4.09 -10.01
C ASP A 124 16.30 5.32 -10.39
N THR A 125 15.16 5.08 -11.06
CA THR A 125 14.20 6.12 -11.50
C THR A 125 12.83 5.96 -10.85
N PHE A 126 12.72 5.11 -9.83
CA PHE A 126 11.44 4.74 -9.22
C PHE A 126 10.66 5.96 -8.71
N ASP A 127 11.35 6.95 -8.13
CA ASP A 127 10.72 8.13 -7.56
C ASP A 127 10.18 9.06 -8.65
N GLU A 128 10.93 9.24 -9.74
CA GLU A 128 10.50 10.00 -10.91
C GLU A 128 9.33 9.31 -11.62
N LEU A 129 9.38 7.99 -11.74
CA LEU A 129 8.27 7.18 -12.25
C LEU A 129 7.06 7.27 -11.33
N ALA A 130 7.24 7.35 -10.00
CA ALA A 130 6.16 7.53 -9.05
C ALA A 130 5.53 8.92 -9.20
N ASP A 131 6.31 9.98 -9.36
CA ASP A 131 5.76 11.31 -9.62
C ASP A 131 4.97 11.36 -10.93
N LEU A 132 5.50 10.74 -11.98
CA LEU A 132 4.80 10.62 -13.26
C LEU A 132 3.53 9.77 -13.15
N PHE A 133 3.55 8.70 -12.37
CA PHE A 133 2.39 7.86 -12.11
C PHE A 133 1.29 8.62 -11.36
N ALA A 134 1.66 9.42 -10.36
CA ALA A 134 0.71 10.30 -9.66
C ALA A 134 0.08 11.33 -10.62
N TYR A 135 0.85 11.84 -11.59
CA TYR A 135 0.32 12.69 -12.65
C TYR A 135 -0.71 11.95 -13.52
N PHE A 136 -0.40 10.73 -13.99
CA PHE A 136 -1.32 9.96 -14.82
C PHE A 136 -2.65 9.65 -14.10
N ILE A 137 -2.58 9.24 -12.83
CA ILE A 137 -3.79 8.97 -12.03
C ILE A 137 -4.66 10.23 -11.90
N LYS A 138 -4.05 11.40 -11.67
CA LYS A 138 -4.78 12.67 -11.57
C LYS A 138 -5.37 13.13 -12.90
N LYS A 139 -4.70 12.85 -14.01
CA LYS A 139 -5.12 13.23 -15.37
C LYS A 139 -6.28 12.37 -15.86
N ASP A 140 -6.17 11.05 -15.71
CA ASP A 140 -7.20 10.08 -16.06
C ASP A 140 -7.15 8.88 -15.10
N PRO A 141 -7.96 8.90 -14.03
CA PRO A 141 -8.03 7.80 -13.08
C PRO A 141 -8.48 6.47 -13.70
N VAL A 142 -9.36 6.51 -14.72
CA VAL A 142 -10.00 5.31 -15.28
C VAL A 142 -9.01 4.58 -16.19
N SER A 143 -8.36 5.31 -17.10
CA SER A 143 -7.36 4.77 -18.02
C SER A 143 -5.94 5.01 -17.49
N THR A 144 -5.72 4.77 -16.19
CA THR A 144 -4.40 4.87 -15.58
C THR A 144 -3.38 4.07 -16.41
N ASP A 145 -2.18 4.63 -16.58
CA ASP A 145 -1.14 4.07 -17.43
C ASP A 145 -0.76 2.62 -17.07
N TYR A 146 -1.13 1.68 -17.95
CA TYR A 146 -0.90 0.24 -17.74
C TYR A 146 0.58 -0.12 -17.61
N GLU A 147 1.48 0.54 -18.35
CA GLU A 147 2.91 0.24 -18.32
C GLU A 147 3.51 0.62 -16.95
N LEU A 148 3.07 1.74 -16.36
CA LEU A 148 3.48 2.12 -15.00
C LEU A 148 2.88 1.18 -13.95
N VAL A 149 1.60 0.82 -14.05
CA VAL A 149 0.98 -0.17 -13.15
C VAL A 149 1.74 -1.50 -13.20
N ARG A 150 2.08 -1.97 -14.40
CA ARG A 150 2.85 -3.18 -14.62
C ARG A 150 4.26 -3.06 -14.04
N TYR A 151 4.96 -1.95 -14.28
CA TYR A 151 6.28 -1.69 -13.72
C TYR A 151 6.27 -1.79 -12.19
N PHE A 152 5.36 -1.10 -11.51
CA PHE A 152 5.30 -1.15 -10.05
C PHE A 152 4.92 -2.55 -9.57
N SER A 153 3.94 -3.21 -10.18
CA SER A 153 3.56 -4.58 -9.83
C SER A 153 4.77 -5.52 -9.90
N LEU A 154 5.57 -5.44 -10.97
CA LEU A 154 6.80 -6.22 -11.12
C LEU A 154 7.88 -5.82 -10.11
N ALA A 155 8.01 -4.54 -9.76
CA ALA A 155 8.97 -4.06 -8.77
C ALA A 155 8.66 -4.61 -7.37
N PHE A 156 7.39 -4.63 -6.96
CA PHE A 156 6.96 -5.23 -5.70
C PHE A 156 7.14 -6.76 -5.72
N ASP A 157 6.69 -7.43 -6.78
CA ASP A 157 6.82 -8.89 -6.91
C ASP A 157 8.28 -9.36 -6.92
N SER A 158 9.16 -8.65 -7.63
CA SER A 158 10.61 -8.96 -7.67
C SER A 158 11.24 -8.87 -6.28
N ARG A 159 10.85 -7.87 -5.47
CA ARG A 159 11.31 -7.75 -4.09
C ARG A 159 10.84 -8.90 -3.22
N ARG A 160 9.56 -9.28 -3.35
CA ARG A 160 9.00 -10.44 -2.64
C ARG A 160 9.75 -11.72 -3.03
N LYS A 161 9.93 -11.98 -4.32
CA LYS A 161 10.65 -13.16 -4.84
C LYS A 161 12.10 -13.24 -4.34
N ALA A 162 12.81 -12.11 -4.27
CA ALA A 162 14.17 -12.06 -3.74
C ALA A 162 14.24 -12.44 -2.25
N GLN A 163 13.26 -12.04 -1.44
CA GLN A 163 13.26 -12.26 0.01
C GLN A 163 12.61 -13.58 0.45
N ILE A 164 11.67 -14.12 -0.31
CA ILE A 164 11.13 -15.47 -0.07
C ILE A 164 12.27 -16.51 -0.08
N ASN A 165 13.29 -16.31 -0.92
CA ASN A 165 14.45 -17.19 -1.01
C ASN A 165 15.53 -16.91 0.07
N SER A 166 15.28 -15.96 0.98
CA SER A 166 16.20 -15.64 2.08
C SER A 166 16.03 -16.61 3.26
N LYS A 167 17.04 -16.71 4.12
CA LYS A 167 17.05 -17.63 5.28
C LYS A 167 15.91 -17.41 6.27
N THR A 168 15.35 -16.21 6.34
CA THR A 168 14.27 -15.88 7.29
C THR A 168 12.88 -16.13 6.72
N GLY A 169 12.73 -16.12 5.38
CA GLY A 169 11.43 -16.22 4.71
C GLY A 169 10.47 -15.05 4.99
N VAL A 170 10.95 -13.97 5.64
CA VAL A 170 10.19 -12.76 5.95
C VAL A 170 10.48 -11.68 4.92
N ILE A 171 9.43 -11.06 4.41
CA ILE A 171 9.46 -9.99 3.40
C ILE A 171 9.51 -8.65 4.12
N TYR A 172 10.60 -7.92 3.91
CA TYR A 172 10.83 -6.56 4.38
C TYR A 172 10.81 -5.58 3.20
N PHE A 173 9.87 -4.64 3.24
CA PHE A 173 9.84 -3.54 2.28
C PHE A 173 10.59 -2.34 2.84
N ASP A 174 11.51 -1.80 2.03
CA ASP A 174 12.22 -0.57 2.37
C ASP A 174 11.24 0.60 2.51
N VAL A 175 11.63 1.62 3.28
CA VAL A 175 10.83 2.85 3.52
C VAL A 175 10.29 3.46 2.23
N LYS A 176 11.08 3.37 1.14
CA LYS A 176 10.70 3.82 -0.21
C LYS A 176 9.41 3.16 -0.74
N TYR A 177 9.26 1.85 -0.59
CA TYR A 177 8.06 1.12 -1.05
C TYR A 177 6.85 1.39 -0.14
N LEU A 178 7.07 1.44 1.18
CA LEU A 178 6.00 1.69 2.14
C LEU A 178 5.44 3.13 2.05
N SER A 179 6.32 4.10 1.88
CA SER A 179 5.96 5.51 1.64
C SER A 179 5.25 5.69 0.30
N PHE A 180 5.67 4.97 -0.74
CA PHE A 180 4.95 4.90 -2.01
C PHE A 180 3.51 4.40 -1.79
N ILE A 181 3.31 3.25 -1.15
CA ILE A 181 1.96 2.71 -0.91
C ILE A 181 1.10 3.71 -0.14
N THR A 182 1.64 4.32 0.91
CA THR A 182 0.91 5.31 1.72
C THR A 182 0.53 6.56 0.92
N ARG A 183 1.47 7.10 0.14
CA ARG A 183 1.23 8.27 -0.73
C ARG A 183 0.11 7.99 -1.73
N PHE A 184 0.17 6.85 -2.41
CA PHE A 184 -0.81 6.51 -3.43
C PHE A 184 -2.15 6.07 -2.86
N HIS A 185 -2.16 5.45 -1.68
CA HIS A 185 -3.39 5.18 -0.95
C HIS A 185 -4.19 6.48 -0.73
N ASN A 186 -3.54 7.55 -0.26
CA ASN A 186 -4.18 8.86 -0.08
C ASN A 186 -4.66 9.50 -1.39
N ILE A 187 -4.02 9.20 -2.52
CA ILE A 187 -4.50 9.64 -3.85
C ILE A 187 -5.77 8.85 -4.21
N VAL A 188 -5.73 7.53 -4.05
CA VAL A 188 -6.85 6.62 -4.39
C VAL A 188 -8.08 6.87 -3.52
N LEU A 189 -7.91 7.23 -2.25
CA LEU A 189 -9.02 7.59 -1.35
C LEU A 189 -9.86 8.75 -1.88
N LYS A 190 -9.23 9.70 -2.58
CA LYS A 190 -9.89 10.89 -3.15
C LYS A 190 -10.62 10.61 -4.46
N LEU A 191 -10.37 9.45 -5.08
CA LEU A 191 -11.02 9.06 -6.34
C LEU A 191 -12.42 8.51 -6.08
N ASN A 192 -13.31 8.65 -7.06
CA ASN A 192 -14.64 8.06 -6.97
C ASN A 192 -14.57 6.52 -6.89
N ARG A 193 -15.59 5.91 -6.30
CA ARG A 193 -15.64 4.45 -6.08
C ARG A 193 -15.47 3.61 -7.36
N HIS A 194 -15.97 4.12 -8.48
CA HIS A 194 -15.91 3.45 -9.78
C HIS A 194 -14.63 3.77 -10.58
N GLU A 195 -13.87 4.78 -10.14
CA GLU A 195 -12.62 5.16 -10.76
C GLU A 195 -11.47 4.31 -10.22
N ALA A 196 -10.55 3.93 -11.11
CA ALA A 196 -9.31 3.27 -10.76
C ALA A 196 -9.47 2.03 -9.86
N VAL A 197 -10.47 1.19 -10.13
CA VAL A 197 -10.77 -0.02 -9.34
C VAL A 197 -9.54 -0.91 -9.16
N HIS A 198 -8.70 -1.04 -10.20
CA HIS A 198 -7.45 -1.77 -10.14
C HIS A 198 -6.46 -1.16 -9.13
N LEU A 199 -6.35 0.17 -9.03
CA LEU A 199 -5.50 0.84 -8.05
C LEU A 199 -6.03 0.67 -6.63
N GLN A 200 -7.35 0.67 -6.47
CA GLN A 200 -7.98 0.37 -5.18
C GLN A 200 -7.61 -1.04 -4.71
N TYR A 201 -7.57 -2.04 -5.59
CA TYR A 201 -7.11 -3.39 -5.24
C TYR A 201 -5.60 -3.45 -4.97
N ASN A 202 -4.80 -2.96 -5.92
CA ASN A 202 -3.35 -3.08 -5.90
C ASN A 202 -2.71 -2.36 -4.71
N ILE A 203 -3.14 -1.11 -4.47
CA ILE A 203 -2.52 -0.20 -3.52
C ILE A 203 -3.27 -0.21 -2.20
N SER A 204 -4.57 0.15 -2.22
CA SER A 204 -5.35 0.32 -0.99
C SER A 204 -5.81 -1.00 -0.38
N GLY A 205 -6.08 -1.99 -1.23
CA GLY A 205 -6.34 -3.37 -0.84
C GLY A 205 -5.07 -4.13 -0.44
N GLY A 206 -3.89 -3.53 -0.59
CA GLY A 206 -2.62 -4.12 -0.15
C GLY A 206 -2.10 -5.28 -1.01
N GLU A 207 -2.66 -5.52 -2.21
CA GLU A 207 -2.24 -6.66 -3.05
C GLU A 207 -0.75 -6.62 -3.40
N TRP A 208 -0.18 -5.45 -3.67
CA TRP A 208 1.26 -5.33 -3.96
C TRP A 208 2.16 -5.71 -2.77
N LEU A 209 1.68 -5.53 -1.53
CA LEU A 209 2.42 -5.88 -0.33
C LEU A 209 2.22 -7.36 0.05
N LEU A 210 0.96 -7.82 0.07
CA LEU A 210 0.58 -9.19 0.42
C LEU A 210 1.01 -10.19 -0.66
N GLY A 211 0.85 -9.80 -1.92
CA GLY A 211 1.16 -10.54 -3.15
C GLY A 211 0.14 -11.60 -3.55
N HIS A 212 0.15 -11.93 -4.84
CA HIS A 212 -0.83 -12.84 -5.44
C HIS A 212 -0.31 -14.29 -5.59
N GLU A 213 0.89 -14.50 -6.12
CA GLU A 213 1.31 -15.82 -6.61
C GLU A 213 1.88 -16.76 -5.53
N ARG A 214 2.70 -16.21 -4.62
CA ARG A 214 3.43 -17.00 -3.63
C ARG A 214 3.25 -16.41 -2.26
N TYR A 215 3.00 -17.28 -1.28
CA TYR A 215 3.01 -16.91 0.11
C TYR A 215 4.45 -16.59 0.56
N GLY A 216 4.57 -15.55 1.38
CA GLY A 216 5.77 -15.19 2.11
C GLY A 216 5.38 -14.31 3.28
N ARG A 217 5.94 -14.58 4.47
CA ARG A 217 5.56 -13.88 5.69
C ARG A 217 5.89 -12.40 5.54
N ILE A 218 4.94 -11.51 5.72
CA ILE A 218 5.22 -10.07 5.70
C ILE A 218 5.72 -9.57 7.07
N SER A 219 6.57 -8.55 7.04
CA SER A 219 7.11 -7.92 8.26
C SER A 219 6.02 -7.17 9.05
N GLU A 220 6.27 -6.99 10.35
CA GLU A 220 5.39 -6.20 11.22
C GLU A 220 5.23 -4.75 10.73
N ASP A 221 6.29 -4.13 10.21
CA ASP A 221 6.22 -2.78 9.63
C ASP A 221 5.26 -2.71 8.44
N THR A 222 5.20 -3.79 7.65
CA THR A 222 4.26 -3.90 6.52
C THR A 222 2.84 -4.00 7.06
N TRP A 223 2.59 -4.82 8.07
CA TRP A 223 1.29 -4.90 8.75
C TRP A 223 0.85 -3.56 9.32
N ARG A 224 1.76 -2.82 9.95
CA ARG A 224 1.48 -1.48 10.52
C ARG A 224 1.04 -0.48 9.45
N VAL A 225 1.69 -0.50 8.27
CA VAL A 225 1.30 0.35 7.13
C VAL A 225 -0.05 -0.08 6.55
N LEU A 226 -0.31 -1.38 6.44
CA LEU A 226 -1.60 -1.90 5.99
C LEU A 226 -2.72 -1.48 6.94
N TRP A 227 -2.52 -1.64 8.25
CA TRP A 227 -3.49 -1.20 9.26
C TRP A 227 -3.76 0.30 9.17
N ARG A 228 -2.72 1.14 9.15
CA ARG A 228 -2.88 2.59 9.04
C ARG A 228 -3.71 3.00 7.82
N ASN A 229 -3.40 2.44 6.66
CA ASN A 229 -4.13 2.75 5.44
C ASN A 229 -5.59 2.26 5.51
N LEU A 230 -5.80 1.08 6.09
CA LEU A 230 -7.14 0.55 6.28
C LEU A 230 -7.99 1.42 7.23
N SER A 231 -7.43 1.81 8.37
CA SER A 231 -8.09 2.72 9.31
C SER A 231 -8.42 4.06 8.65
N THR A 232 -7.46 4.65 7.93
CA THR A 232 -7.67 5.90 7.18
C THR A 232 -8.81 5.75 6.15
N ALA A 233 -8.91 4.60 5.47
CA ALA A 233 -9.99 4.35 4.53
C ALA A 233 -11.38 4.28 5.21
N ILE A 234 -11.45 3.65 6.38
CA ILE A 234 -12.70 3.51 7.14
C ILE A 234 -13.13 4.88 7.69
N GLU A 235 -12.20 5.67 8.24
CA GLU A 235 -12.42 7.07 8.65
C GLU A 235 -12.98 7.94 7.53
N ASN A 236 -12.45 7.79 6.32
CA ASN A 236 -12.91 8.54 5.14
C ASN A 236 -14.19 7.97 4.52
N ASN A 237 -14.94 7.13 5.26
CA ASN A 237 -16.19 6.51 4.82
C ASN A 237 -16.04 5.73 3.49
N ARG A 238 -14.93 4.98 3.35
CA ARG A 238 -14.62 4.10 2.21
C ARG A 238 -14.59 2.62 2.61
N PRO A 239 -15.68 2.06 3.17
CA PRO A 239 -15.73 0.64 3.56
C PRO A 239 -15.62 -0.32 2.36
N ASP A 240 -15.80 0.18 1.13
CA ASP A 240 -15.53 -0.59 -0.09
C ASP A 240 -14.06 -1.01 -0.20
N ILE A 241 -13.13 -0.17 0.24
CA ILE A 241 -11.70 -0.46 0.27
C ILE A 241 -11.40 -1.51 1.34
N ALA A 242 -12.01 -1.38 2.53
CA ALA A 242 -11.87 -2.37 3.60
C ALA A 242 -12.27 -3.78 3.14
N PHE A 243 -13.33 -3.89 2.34
CA PHE A 243 -13.74 -5.17 1.76
C PHE A 243 -12.76 -5.70 0.69
N ARG A 244 -12.15 -4.83 -0.12
CA ARG A 244 -11.09 -5.26 -1.07
C ARG A 244 -9.86 -5.77 -0.33
N PHE A 245 -9.48 -5.06 0.72
CA PHE A 245 -8.39 -5.45 1.60
C PHE A 245 -8.66 -6.79 2.28
N TRP A 246 -9.87 -6.98 2.82
CA TRP A 246 -10.33 -8.26 3.36
C TRP A 246 -10.16 -9.42 2.38
N ARG A 247 -10.55 -9.23 1.11
CA ARG A 247 -10.39 -10.25 0.06
C ARG A 247 -8.93 -10.64 -0.13
N ASN A 248 -8.03 -9.66 -0.16
CA ASN A 248 -6.60 -9.93 -0.33
C ASN A 248 -6.00 -10.65 0.89
N ILE A 249 -6.44 -10.31 2.12
CA ILE A 249 -6.10 -11.08 3.31
C ILE A 249 -6.65 -12.51 3.24
N TYR A 250 -7.88 -12.68 2.77
CA TYR A 250 -8.47 -14.00 2.56
C TYR A 250 -7.62 -14.88 1.65
N ASP A 251 -7.22 -14.35 0.50
CA ASP A 251 -6.36 -15.06 -0.44
C ASP A 251 -4.95 -15.30 0.12
N TYR A 252 -4.42 -14.36 0.92
CA TYR A 252 -3.12 -14.50 1.60
C TYR A 252 -3.16 -15.61 2.64
N TYR A 253 -4.18 -15.63 3.49
CA TYR A 253 -4.35 -16.62 4.56
C TYR A 253 -4.55 -18.03 4.02
N ASP A 254 -5.30 -18.17 2.93
CA ASP A 254 -5.53 -19.48 2.31
C ASP A 254 -4.24 -20.12 1.78
N LYS A 255 -3.29 -19.28 1.32
CA LYS A 255 -1.99 -19.73 0.82
C LYS A 255 -0.97 -19.99 1.94
N MET A 256 -1.29 -19.66 3.19
CA MET A 256 -0.38 -19.91 4.31
C MET A 256 -0.23 -21.43 4.54
N PRO A 257 0.99 -21.97 4.56
CA PRO A 257 1.23 -23.39 4.73
C PRO A 257 0.79 -23.85 6.12
N VAL A 258 0.07 -24.97 6.17
CA VAL A 258 -0.28 -25.67 7.42
C VAL A 258 0.76 -26.76 7.67
N VAL A 259 1.42 -26.71 8.82
CA VAL A 259 2.38 -27.72 9.26
C VAL A 259 1.73 -28.53 10.37
N LEU A 260 1.61 -29.85 10.17
CA LEU A 260 1.05 -30.76 11.15
C LEU A 260 2.12 -31.21 12.15
N PRO A 261 1.77 -31.41 13.43
CA PRO A 261 2.71 -31.93 14.42
C PRO A 261 3.14 -33.35 14.07
N GLU A 262 4.45 -33.57 13.99
CA GLU A 262 5.06 -34.88 13.76
C GLU A 262 5.45 -35.49 15.09
N ASN A 263 4.70 -36.52 15.49
CA ASN A 263 4.93 -37.26 16.73
C ASN A 263 5.88 -38.44 16.47
N VAL A 264 7.02 -38.45 17.14
CA VAL A 264 7.91 -39.61 17.24
C VAL A 264 8.17 -39.86 18.71
N ASP A 265 7.89 -41.08 19.17
CA ASP A 265 8.06 -41.51 20.57
C ASP A 265 7.37 -40.58 21.60
N GLY A 266 6.19 -40.07 21.26
CA GLY A 266 5.41 -39.19 22.15
C GLY A 266 5.92 -37.75 22.24
N GLN A 267 6.94 -37.38 21.45
CA GLN A 267 7.43 -36.00 21.34
C GLN A 267 7.16 -35.42 19.94
N VAL A 268 6.71 -34.17 19.91
CA VAL A 268 6.52 -33.42 18.66
C VAL A 268 7.88 -32.88 18.22
N ILE A 269 8.53 -33.51 17.24
CA ILE A 269 9.88 -33.11 16.78
C ILE A 269 9.85 -31.71 16.15
N ASN A 270 8.80 -31.40 15.40
CA ASN A 270 8.66 -30.15 14.64
C ASN A 270 7.91 -29.05 15.41
N LYS A 271 7.85 -29.13 16.74
CA LYS A 271 7.05 -28.23 17.58
C LYS A 271 7.35 -26.74 17.31
N THR A 272 8.62 -26.37 17.18
CA THR A 272 9.03 -24.98 16.94
C THR A 272 8.48 -24.43 15.62
N VAL A 273 8.43 -25.25 14.57
CA VAL A 273 7.90 -24.86 13.25
C VAL A 273 6.38 -24.80 13.29
N VAL A 274 5.74 -25.74 13.97
CA VAL A 274 4.28 -25.76 14.17
C VAL A 274 3.84 -24.52 14.94
N ASP A 275 4.46 -24.24 16.09
CA ASP A 275 4.15 -23.08 16.94
C ASP A 275 4.37 -21.77 16.18
N PHE A 276 5.47 -21.66 15.42
CA PHE A 276 5.74 -20.50 14.58
C PHE A 276 4.63 -20.26 13.54
N ARG A 277 4.17 -21.32 12.87
CA ARG A 277 3.12 -21.23 11.84
C ARG A 277 1.75 -20.95 12.43
N GLN A 278 1.44 -21.54 13.58
CA GLN A 278 0.21 -21.25 14.31
C GLN A 278 0.19 -19.80 14.79
N ASN A 279 1.31 -19.29 15.32
CA ASN A 279 1.42 -17.91 15.76
C ASN A 279 1.19 -16.94 14.59
N GLU A 280 1.80 -17.20 13.44
CA GLU A 280 1.63 -16.40 12.23
C GLU A 280 0.19 -16.39 11.70
N ARG A 281 -0.49 -17.55 11.71
CA ARG A 281 -1.91 -17.61 11.35
C ARG A 281 -2.76 -16.83 12.33
N GLN A 282 -2.43 -16.91 13.62
CA GLN A 282 -3.13 -16.16 14.65
C GLN A 282 -2.88 -14.65 14.52
N ASP A 283 -1.70 -14.18 14.09
CA ASP A 283 -1.47 -12.75 13.81
C ASP A 283 -2.48 -12.21 12.76
N VAL A 284 -2.81 -13.02 11.76
CA VAL A 284 -3.81 -12.67 10.73
C VAL A 284 -5.22 -12.69 11.31
N ILE A 285 -5.55 -13.67 12.17
CA ILE A 285 -6.86 -13.74 12.85
C ILE A 285 -7.03 -12.52 13.77
N ASP A 286 -5.98 -12.12 14.48
CA ASP A 286 -5.99 -10.98 15.38
C ASP A 286 -6.20 -9.68 14.60
N PHE A 287 -5.50 -9.52 13.47
CA PHE A 287 -5.71 -8.40 12.54
C PHE A 287 -7.16 -8.34 12.05
N VAL A 288 -7.71 -9.48 11.62
CA VAL A 288 -9.08 -9.60 11.11
C VAL A 288 -10.12 -9.29 12.18
N THR A 289 -9.87 -9.75 13.41
CA THR A 289 -10.77 -9.55 14.54
C THR A 289 -10.75 -8.09 14.96
N ALA A 290 -9.58 -7.45 14.99
CA ALA A 290 -9.43 -6.01 15.21
C ALA A 290 -10.15 -5.19 14.12
N LEU A 291 -10.01 -5.57 12.84
CA LEU A 291 -10.74 -4.93 11.74
C LEU A 291 -12.26 -5.05 11.93
N GLY A 292 -12.75 -6.20 12.36
CA GLY A 292 -14.15 -6.40 12.69
C GLY A 292 -14.63 -5.45 13.80
N GLY A 293 -13.84 -5.31 14.86
CA GLY A 293 -14.09 -4.33 15.93
C GLY A 293 -14.09 -2.89 15.41
N LEU A 294 -13.16 -2.52 14.53
CA LEU A 294 -13.08 -1.19 13.94
C LEU A 294 -14.30 -0.87 13.07
N LEU A 295 -14.77 -1.83 12.27
CA LEU A 295 -16.00 -1.67 11.48
C LEU A 295 -17.23 -1.54 12.37
N PHE A 296 -17.25 -2.21 13.52
CA PHE A 296 -18.33 -2.08 14.50
C PHE A 296 -18.31 -0.69 15.16
N HIS A 297 -17.15 -0.23 15.63
CA HIS A 297 -16.94 1.10 16.23
C HIS A 297 -17.40 2.22 15.30
N THR A 298 -17.03 2.13 14.01
CA THR A 298 -17.40 3.12 12.99
C THR A 298 -18.80 2.91 12.38
N SER A 299 -19.61 2.02 12.96
CA SER A 299 -20.99 1.70 12.50
C SER A 299 -21.08 1.23 11.03
N ASN A 300 -20.00 0.69 10.46
CA ASN A 300 -19.94 0.16 9.10
C ASN A 300 -20.47 -1.28 9.01
N LEU A 301 -21.65 -1.53 9.58
CA LEU A 301 -22.24 -2.87 9.76
C LEU A 301 -22.50 -3.62 8.44
N LYS A 302 -22.82 -2.90 7.36
CA LYS A 302 -22.98 -3.49 6.02
C LYS A 302 -21.68 -4.06 5.44
N ALA A 303 -20.52 -3.55 5.88
CA ALA A 303 -19.23 -4.13 5.53
C ALA A 303 -19.01 -5.46 6.26
N ILE A 304 -19.39 -5.53 7.54
CA ILE A 304 -19.37 -6.77 8.34
C ILE A 304 -20.23 -7.85 7.66
N ASN A 305 -21.45 -7.51 7.22
CA ASN A 305 -22.29 -8.43 6.44
C ASN A 305 -21.53 -9.03 5.24
N LYS A 306 -20.89 -8.17 4.44
CA LYS A 306 -20.12 -8.63 3.26
C LYS A 306 -18.97 -9.55 3.66
N ILE A 307 -18.25 -9.23 4.73
CA ILE A 307 -17.16 -10.05 5.27
C ILE A 307 -17.68 -11.43 5.72
N PHE A 308 -18.76 -11.45 6.49
CA PHE A 308 -19.33 -12.68 7.07
C PHE A 308 -19.76 -13.70 6.03
N TYR A 309 -20.25 -13.25 4.88
CA TYR A 309 -20.79 -14.13 3.85
C TYR A 309 -19.94 -14.17 2.59
N TYR A 310 -18.73 -13.61 2.61
CA TYR A 310 -17.79 -13.73 1.51
C TYR A 310 -17.20 -15.14 1.44
N THR A 311 -17.36 -15.79 0.29
CA THR A 311 -16.73 -17.08 -0.01
C THR A 311 -16.39 -17.17 -1.49
N GLN A 312 -15.38 -17.95 -1.83
CA GLN A 312 -14.97 -18.24 -3.22
C GLN A 312 -15.13 -19.73 -3.57
N SER A 313 -15.70 -20.54 -2.67
CA SER A 313 -15.88 -21.98 -2.89
C SER A 313 -17.35 -22.36 -2.90
N GLU A 314 -17.66 -23.41 -3.67
CA GLU A 314 -18.93 -24.12 -3.58
C GLU A 314 -18.65 -25.58 -3.16
N PRO A 315 -19.16 -26.03 -2.00
CA PRO A 315 -19.97 -25.27 -1.05
C PRO A 315 -19.17 -24.19 -0.29
N ALA A 316 -19.90 -23.25 0.32
CA ALA A 316 -19.31 -22.11 1.03
C ALA A 316 -18.38 -22.55 2.17
N ARG A 317 -17.15 -22.03 2.17
CA ARG A 317 -16.16 -22.19 3.25
C ARG A 317 -15.59 -20.83 3.66
N TYR A 318 -15.36 -20.65 4.95
CA TYR A 318 -15.01 -19.35 5.55
C TYR A 318 -13.69 -19.41 6.33
N LYS A 319 -12.61 -19.80 5.66
CA LYS A 319 -11.35 -20.29 6.26
C LYS A 319 -10.68 -19.39 7.32
N ILE A 320 -10.87 -18.07 7.31
CA ILE A 320 -10.29 -17.17 8.33
C ILE A 320 -11.22 -17.00 9.54
N LEU A 321 -12.53 -17.03 9.31
CA LEU A 321 -13.50 -16.81 10.38
C LEU A 321 -13.63 -18.10 11.21
N PRO A 322 -13.93 -18.00 12.51
CA PRO A 322 -14.23 -19.17 13.32
C PRO A 322 -15.32 -20.04 12.67
N ASP A 323 -15.06 -21.35 12.63
CA ASP A 323 -15.92 -22.32 11.97
C ASP A 323 -16.94 -22.93 12.94
N THR A 324 -16.63 -22.98 14.24
CA THR A 324 -17.48 -23.54 15.30
C THR A 324 -17.68 -22.57 16.47
N ILE A 325 -18.73 -22.78 17.27
CA ILE A 325 -18.93 -22.01 18.51
C ILE A 325 -17.76 -22.21 19.47
N ARG A 326 -17.21 -23.42 19.55
CA ARG A 326 -16.00 -23.68 20.33
C ARG A 326 -14.86 -22.73 19.95
N ASP A 327 -14.59 -22.56 18.65
CA ASP A 327 -13.52 -21.67 18.18
C ASP A 327 -13.78 -20.22 18.60
N ILE A 328 -15.05 -19.78 18.58
CA ILE A 328 -15.45 -18.44 19.03
C ILE A 328 -15.23 -18.26 20.52
N LEU A 329 -15.60 -19.25 21.34
CA LEU A 329 -15.40 -19.19 22.79
C LEU A 329 -13.91 -19.18 23.15
N ILE A 330 -13.09 -19.98 22.44
CA ILE A 330 -11.63 -19.96 22.60
C ILE A 330 -11.07 -18.59 22.21
N LEU A 331 -11.48 -18.05 21.06
CA LEU A 331 -11.05 -16.72 20.60
C LEU A 331 -11.43 -15.64 21.62
N TYR A 332 -12.67 -15.65 22.10
CA TYR A 332 -13.15 -14.70 23.11
C TYR A 332 -12.34 -14.80 24.41
N GLY A 333 -12.10 -16.03 24.88
CA GLY A 333 -11.30 -16.29 26.07
C GLY A 333 -9.87 -15.78 25.95
N GLN A 334 -9.24 -15.90 24.77
CA GLN A 334 -7.90 -15.37 24.51
C GLN A 334 -7.82 -13.85 24.69
N TYR A 335 -8.82 -13.10 24.21
CA TYR A 335 -8.91 -11.66 24.41
C TYR A 335 -9.27 -11.28 25.85
N TYR A 336 -10.14 -12.05 26.51
CA TYR A 336 -10.63 -11.74 27.85
C TYR A 336 -9.61 -12.03 28.96
N SER A 337 -8.91 -13.17 28.90
CA SER A 337 -7.99 -13.55 29.97
C SER A 337 -6.75 -12.66 30.01
N GLY A 338 -6.43 -11.94 28.94
CA GLY A 338 -5.23 -11.08 28.85
C GLY A 338 -3.92 -11.85 29.08
N GLU A 339 -3.97 -13.19 29.17
CA GLU A 339 -2.89 -14.04 29.68
C GLU A 339 -1.68 -14.13 28.76
N GLN A 340 -1.72 -13.45 27.61
CA GLN A 340 -0.57 -13.32 26.73
C GLN A 340 -0.24 -11.84 26.58
N LEU A 341 1.02 -11.50 26.86
CA LEU A 341 1.69 -10.25 26.46
C LEU A 341 1.29 -9.76 25.06
N ARG A 342 0.84 -10.68 24.20
CA ARG A 342 0.28 -10.44 22.86
C ARG A 342 -0.76 -9.33 22.79
N TYR A 343 -1.75 -9.30 23.68
CA TYR A 343 -2.83 -8.31 23.62
C TYR A 343 -2.62 -7.12 24.55
N ALA A 344 -1.53 -7.11 25.32
CA ALA A 344 -1.26 -6.04 26.29
C ALA A 344 -1.11 -4.66 25.63
N LEU A 345 -0.72 -4.62 24.34
CA LEU A 345 -0.49 -3.40 23.56
C LEU A 345 -1.39 -3.33 22.33
N ILE A 346 -2.64 -3.82 22.45
CA ILE A 346 -3.57 -3.87 21.32
C ILE A 346 -3.88 -2.48 20.74
N ASP A 347 -3.87 -1.45 21.58
CA ASP A 347 -4.02 -0.04 21.23
C ASP A 347 -2.85 0.50 20.39
N LEU A 348 -1.63 -0.01 20.63
CA LEU A 348 -0.46 0.31 19.80
C LEU A 348 -0.41 -0.51 18.50
N SER A 349 -0.84 -1.78 18.55
CA SER A 349 -0.85 -2.66 17.38
C SER A 349 -1.96 -2.30 16.40
N PHE A 350 -3.15 -1.99 16.91
CA PHE A 350 -4.37 -1.75 16.15
C PHE A 350 -5.12 -0.50 16.65
N PRO A 351 -4.51 0.69 16.55
CA PRO A 351 -5.15 1.93 17.00
C PRO A 351 -6.44 2.18 16.22
N PHE A 352 -7.50 2.52 16.94
CA PHE A 352 -8.76 2.98 16.36
C PHE A 352 -8.69 4.49 16.11
N PRO A 353 -9.33 4.97 15.01
CA PRO A 353 -9.49 6.38 14.75
C PRO A 353 -10.16 7.12 15.91
N ASP A 354 -9.76 8.37 16.14
CA ASP A 354 -10.35 9.28 17.15
C ASP A 354 -10.27 8.80 18.61
N GLU A 355 -9.63 7.66 18.88
CA GLU A 355 -9.41 7.11 20.22
C GLU A 355 -8.00 7.44 20.72
N GLU A 356 -7.86 8.57 21.42
CA GLU A 356 -6.61 8.98 22.07
C GLU A 356 -6.71 8.89 23.61
N GLY A 357 -5.62 8.43 24.25
CA GLY A 357 -5.47 8.45 25.71
C GLY A 357 -5.62 7.09 26.40
N VAL A 358 -5.62 7.11 27.73
CA VAL A 358 -5.46 5.91 28.59
C VAL A 358 -6.62 4.90 28.46
N ASN A 359 -7.79 5.35 27.98
CA ASN A 359 -8.99 4.50 27.86
C ASN A 359 -9.17 3.87 26.46
N SER A 360 -8.31 4.19 25.48
CA SER A 360 -8.44 3.72 24.09
C SER A 360 -8.48 2.19 24.00
N ALA A 361 -7.62 1.50 24.76
CA ALA A 361 -7.58 0.05 24.81
C ALA A 361 -8.94 -0.55 25.22
N GLY A 362 -9.62 0.03 26.21
CA GLY A 362 -10.93 -0.43 26.68
C GLY A 362 -12.02 -0.31 25.61
N VAL A 363 -12.01 0.80 24.85
CA VAL A 363 -12.93 0.99 23.72
C VAL A 363 -12.63 -0.04 22.62
N ILE A 364 -11.37 -0.22 22.26
CA ILE A 364 -10.95 -1.21 21.25
C ILE A 364 -11.41 -2.62 21.65
N PHE A 365 -11.13 -3.05 22.88
CA PHE A 365 -11.57 -4.35 23.39
C PHE A 365 -13.09 -4.51 23.37
N THR A 366 -13.84 -3.50 23.80
CA THR A 366 -15.32 -3.55 23.82
C THR A 366 -15.89 -3.80 22.42
N ASN A 367 -15.35 -3.11 21.42
CA ASN A 367 -15.77 -3.26 20.02
C ASN A 367 -15.32 -4.60 19.43
N ILE A 368 -14.11 -5.08 19.77
CA ILE A 368 -13.64 -6.42 19.40
C ILE A 368 -14.53 -7.50 19.99
N PHE A 369 -14.88 -7.43 21.28
CA PHE A 369 -15.79 -8.38 21.91
C PHE A 369 -17.17 -8.35 21.25
N SER A 370 -17.69 -7.17 20.92
CA SER A 370 -18.96 -7.03 20.20
C SER A 370 -18.90 -7.71 18.83
N TYR A 371 -17.79 -7.56 18.09
CA TYR A 371 -17.58 -8.25 16.82
C TYR A 371 -17.49 -9.78 17.00
N ILE A 372 -16.82 -10.29 18.03
CA ILE A 372 -16.74 -11.74 18.30
C ILE A 372 -18.13 -12.29 18.63
N VAL A 373 -18.97 -11.56 19.36
CA VAL A 373 -20.37 -11.96 19.60
C VAL A 373 -21.20 -11.93 18.31
N LEU A 374 -20.95 -10.99 17.39
CA LEU A 374 -21.55 -11.02 16.06
C LEU A 374 -21.11 -12.26 15.25
N LEU A 375 -19.87 -12.74 15.42
CA LEU A 375 -19.44 -14.02 14.83
C LEU A 375 -20.22 -15.20 15.41
N TYR A 376 -20.56 -15.17 16.72
CA TYR A 376 -21.40 -16.20 17.33
C TYR A 376 -22.81 -16.21 16.71
N LEU A 377 -23.44 -15.04 16.63
CA LEU A 377 -24.73 -14.87 15.96
C LEU A 377 -24.68 -15.26 14.48
N ARG A 378 -23.55 -15.02 13.81
CA ARG A 378 -23.36 -15.45 12.42
C ARG A 378 -23.47 -16.97 12.27
N LEU A 379 -22.87 -17.77 13.16
CA LEU A 379 -22.91 -19.24 13.02
C LEU A 379 -24.33 -19.81 13.06
N SER A 380 -25.25 -19.19 13.78
CA SER A 380 -26.67 -19.60 13.80
C SER A 380 -27.44 -19.24 12.52
N THR A 381 -26.86 -18.44 11.62
CA THR A 381 -27.43 -18.12 10.29
C THR A 381 -26.83 -18.95 9.15
N ILE A 382 -25.67 -19.56 9.34
CA ILE A 382 -24.96 -20.30 8.28
C ILE A 382 -25.64 -21.64 8.05
N HIS A 383 -25.81 -22.01 6.78
CA HIS A 383 -26.29 -23.32 6.43
C HIS A 383 -25.14 -24.31 6.39
N SER A 384 -25.22 -25.39 7.19
CA SER A 384 -24.23 -26.46 7.12
C SER A 384 -24.36 -27.17 5.76
N PRO A 385 -23.36 -27.05 4.87
CA PRO A 385 -23.41 -27.70 3.57
C PRO A 385 -22.80 -29.11 3.58
N PHE A 386 -22.17 -29.53 4.69
CA PHE A 386 -21.46 -30.80 4.80
C PHE A 386 -22.00 -31.63 5.96
N VAL A 387 -22.07 -32.95 5.76
CA VAL A 387 -22.47 -33.93 6.79
C VAL A 387 -21.59 -33.86 8.05
N ASN A 388 -20.35 -33.38 7.93
CA ASN A 388 -19.37 -33.29 9.03
C ASN A 388 -19.03 -31.84 9.43
N TYR A 389 -19.84 -30.85 9.02
CA TYR A 389 -19.64 -29.46 9.43
C TYR A 389 -20.74 -29.08 10.42
N GLU A 390 -20.38 -28.88 11.67
CA GLU A 390 -21.32 -28.51 12.73
C GLU A 390 -20.95 -27.13 13.30
N PRO A 391 -21.43 -26.02 12.69
CA PRO A 391 -21.16 -24.67 13.20
C PRO A 391 -21.54 -24.50 14.67
N MET A 392 -22.58 -25.23 15.09
CA MET A 392 -23.12 -25.16 16.44
C MET A 392 -22.35 -26.04 17.44
N GLU A 393 -21.29 -26.73 17.02
CA GLU A 393 -20.43 -27.53 17.90
C GLU A 393 -19.72 -26.65 18.93
N TYR A 394 -19.92 -26.98 20.21
CA TYR A 394 -19.28 -26.30 21.33
C TYR A 394 -18.44 -27.24 22.20
N LYS A 395 -18.53 -28.57 21.98
CA LYS A 395 -17.92 -29.61 22.82
C LYS A 395 -16.41 -29.75 22.59
N GLY A 396 -15.72 -30.37 23.56
CA GLY A 396 -14.30 -30.73 23.43
C GLY A 396 -13.30 -29.70 23.96
N MET A 397 -13.75 -28.67 24.67
CA MET A 397 -12.87 -27.75 25.41
C MET A 397 -12.08 -28.49 26.50
N ASN A 398 -10.79 -28.16 26.65
CA ASN A 398 -9.95 -28.70 27.71
C ASN A 398 -10.20 -27.98 29.06
N GLY A 399 -9.69 -28.52 30.18
CA GLY A 399 -9.96 -27.96 31.51
C GLY A 399 -9.64 -26.48 31.65
N ASN A 400 -8.54 -26.00 31.06
CA ASN A 400 -8.17 -24.58 31.09
C ASN A 400 -9.13 -23.71 30.26
N GLN A 401 -9.59 -24.20 29.11
CA GLN A 401 -10.56 -23.53 28.26
C GLN A 401 -11.93 -23.45 28.93
N VAL A 402 -12.34 -24.50 29.65
CA VAL A 402 -13.58 -24.51 30.45
C VAL A 402 -13.48 -23.48 31.58
N SER A 403 -12.39 -23.48 32.35
CA SER A 403 -12.18 -22.48 33.40
C SER A 403 -12.19 -21.05 32.85
N ALA A 404 -11.55 -20.81 31.70
CA ALA A 404 -11.60 -19.51 31.03
C ALA A 404 -13.04 -19.13 30.63
N PHE A 405 -13.78 -20.05 30.03
CA PHE A 405 -15.19 -19.85 29.67
C PHE A 405 -16.06 -19.49 30.88
N LEU A 406 -15.96 -20.24 31.98
CA LEU A 406 -16.68 -19.95 33.23
C LEU A 406 -16.26 -18.62 33.87
N ASN A 407 -15.10 -18.07 33.54
CA ASN A 407 -14.71 -16.73 33.99
C ASN A 407 -15.32 -15.60 33.15
N PHE A 408 -15.56 -15.81 31.85
CA PHE A 408 -16.01 -14.75 30.93
C PHE A 408 -17.47 -14.87 30.48
N HIS A 409 -18.13 -16.01 30.68
CA HIS A 409 -19.47 -16.28 30.11
C HIS A 409 -20.51 -15.21 30.49
N GLY A 410 -20.46 -14.64 31.70
CA GLY A 410 -21.33 -13.54 32.10
C GLY A 410 -21.12 -12.27 31.28
N HIS A 411 -19.85 -11.90 31.01
CA HIS A 411 -19.52 -10.76 30.15
C HIS A 411 -19.96 -11.02 28.69
N PHE A 412 -19.76 -12.24 28.19
CA PHE A 412 -20.24 -12.64 26.87
C PHE A 412 -21.77 -12.53 26.76
N LYS A 413 -22.51 -13.05 27.75
CA LYS A 413 -23.97 -13.01 27.80
C LYS A 413 -24.49 -11.58 27.78
N ASN A 414 -23.91 -10.68 28.56
CA ASN A 414 -24.32 -9.27 28.59
C ASN A 414 -24.17 -8.60 27.22
N SER A 415 -23.07 -8.86 26.51
CA SER A 415 -22.85 -8.37 25.15
C SER A 415 -23.82 -8.99 24.13
N LEU A 416 -24.12 -10.29 24.28
CA LEU A 416 -25.13 -10.98 23.47
C LEU A 416 -26.52 -10.38 23.66
N ASP A 417 -26.94 -10.14 24.91
CA ASP A 417 -28.22 -9.51 25.26
C ASP A 417 -28.30 -8.07 24.71
N PHE A 418 -27.21 -7.32 24.76
CA PHE A 418 -27.16 -5.97 24.21
C PHE A 418 -27.36 -5.97 22.69
N LEU A 419 -26.66 -6.84 21.96
CA LEU A 419 -26.74 -6.91 20.50
C LEU A 419 -28.08 -7.46 20.01
N THR A 420 -28.62 -8.47 20.68
CA THR A 420 -29.89 -9.11 20.29
C THR A 420 -31.11 -8.21 20.49
N LYS A 421 -31.04 -7.24 21.40
CA LYS A 421 -32.11 -6.22 21.60
C LYS A 421 -32.13 -5.13 20.53
N ASN A 422 -31.12 -5.05 19.66
CA ASN A 422 -30.99 -4.01 18.65
C ASN A 422 -31.33 -4.54 17.24
N ASP A 423 -32.62 -4.57 16.91
CA ASP A 423 -33.12 -5.09 15.62
C ASP A 423 -32.51 -4.37 14.40
N ALA A 424 -32.26 -3.06 14.50
CA ALA A 424 -31.68 -2.28 13.42
C ALA A 424 -30.24 -2.74 13.11
N LEU A 425 -29.44 -2.93 14.17
CA LEU A 425 -28.07 -3.44 14.07
C LEU A 425 -28.05 -4.84 13.46
N LEU A 426 -28.90 -5.75 13.96
CA LEU A 426 -29.00 -7.11 13.44
C LEU A 426 -29.40 -7.12 11.97
N ARG A 427 -30.35 -6.28 11.57
CA ARG A 427 -30.77 -6.14 10.17
C ARG A 427 -29.63 -5.66 9.27
N ASP A 428 -28.81 -4.71 9.73
CA ASP A 428 -27.67 -4.22 8.96
C ASP A 428 -26.54 -5.27 8.83
N VAL A 429 -26.31 -6.08 9.87
CA VAL A 429 -25.25 -7.11 9.88
C VAL A 429 -25.69 -8.41 9.18
N PHE A 430 -26.93 -8.87 9.36
CA PHE A 430 -27.39 -10.17 8.88
C PHE A 430 -28.35 -10.09 7.69
N GLY A 431 -28.94 -8.92 7.43
CA GLY A 431 -29.90 -8.71 6.35
C GLY A 431 -31.25 -9.37 6.63
N ILE A 432 -31.70 -10.19 5.69
CA ILE A 432 -32.97 -10.94 5.79
C ILE A 432 -32.81 -12.36 6.36
N ARG A 433 -31.62 -12.70 6.89
CA ARG A 433 -31.32 -14.05 7.36
C ARG A 433 -31.95 -14.28 8.73
N GLU A 434 -32.54 -15.46 8.90
CA GLU A 434 -33.14 -15.89 10.15
C GLU A 434 -32.13 -16.71 10.97
N PHE A 435 -32.25 -16.62 12.29
CA PHE A 435 -31.51 -17.46 13.22
C PHE A 435 -32.21 -18.80 13.34
N ARG A 436 -31.44 -19.89 13.24
CA ARG A 436 -31.96 -21.28 13.33
C ARG A 436 -32.62 -21.60 14.67
N GLN A 437 -32.19 -20.91 15.72
CA GLN A 437 -32.67 -21.05 17.09
C GLN A 437 -32.37 -19.77 17.85
N ASP A 438 -33.02 -19.59 19.00
CA ASP A 438 -32.76 -18.46 19.89
C ASP A 438 -31.29 -18.51 20.37
N PRO A 439 -30.46 -17.52 20.00
CA PRO A 439 -29.05 -17.50 20.36
C PRO A 439 -28.81 -17.39 21.87
N ILE A 440 -29.69 -16.71 22.61
CA ILE A 440 -29.53 -16.53 24.07
C ILE A 440 -29.81 -17.86 24.76
N VAL A 441 -30.95 -18.48 24.44
CA VAL A 441 -31.35 -19.77 25.02
C VAL A 441 -30.30 -20.84 24.72
N TYR A 442 -29.73 -20.84 23.51
CA TYR A 442 -28.68 -21.79 23.18
C TYR A 442 -27.38 -21.51 23.94
N PHE A 443 -27.00 -20.25 24.12
CA PHE A 443 -25.83 -19.91 24.93
C PHE A 443 -25.99 -20.37 26.38
N GLU A 444 -27.18 -20.26 26.96
CA GLU A 444 -27.47 -20.79 28.30
C GLU A 444 -27.31 -22.31 28.39
N GLN A 445 -27.67 -23.06 27.34
CA GLN A 445 -27.43 -24.51 27.28
C GLN A 445 -25.94 -24.85 27.30
N ILE A 446 -25.11 -24.03 26.65
CA ILE A 446 -23.65 -24.20 26.66
C ILE A 446 -23.10 -23.93 28.07
N VAL A 447 -23.57 -22.87 28.73
CA VAL A 447 -23.19 -22.57 30.12
C VAL A 447 -23.53 -23.74 31.03
N ASN A 448 -24.78 -24.21 31.01
CA ASN A 448 -25.24 -25.35 31.82
C ASN A 448 -24.54 -26.67 31.52
N HIS A 449 -23.89 -26.81 30.36
CA HIS A 449 -23.13 -28.01 30.03
C HIS A 449 -21.73 -28.03 30.68
N TYR A 450 -21.16 -26.84 30.91
CA TYR A 450 -19.80 -26.68 31.42
C TYR A 450 -19.74 -26.33 32.92
N GLU A 451 -20.84 -25.84 33.48
CA GLU A 451 -21.13 -25.88 34.92
C GLU A 451 -21.41 -27.31 35.39
#